data_AF-A0A0J8D864-F1
#
_entry.id   AF-A0A0J8D864-F1
#
_cell.length_a   1.000
_cell.length_b   1.000
_cell.length_c   1.000
_cell.angle_alpha   90.00
_cell.angle_beta   90.00
_cell.angle_gamma   90.00
#
_symmetry.space_group_name_H-M   'P 1'
#
loop_
_entity.id
_entity.type
_entity.pdbx_description
1 polymer ?
#
loop_
_entity_poly.entity_id
_entity_poly.type
_entity_poly.pdbx_seq_one_letter_code
_entity_poly.pdbx_strand_id
1 'polypeptide(L)'
;MQAKKTTIMVFCGIAIALNIALGTVASSLKLPVYLDVIGTIFIAVYYGPYYGAVTGGLTNFLWGFILGPKTIPFLIVSVAVGLIVGFISRKFEFKMITAI
;
A
#
# COMPACT_ATOMS: atom_id res chain seq x y z
N MET A 1 4.18 -14.72 14.17
CA MET A 1 3.00 -14.59 15.06
C MET A 1 1.74 -14.70 14.21
N GLN A 2 0.89 -15.71 14.44
CA GLN A 2 -0.41 -15.84 13.76
C GLN A 2 -1.37 -14.77 14.34
N ALA A 3 -1.39 -13.56 13.76
CA ALA A 3 -2.32 -12.52 14.18
C ALA A 3 -3.76 -12.93 13.84
N LYS A 4 -4.72 -12.70 14.75
CA LYS A 4 -6.15 -12.95 14.47
C LYS A 4 -6.60 -12.09 13.28
N LYS A 5 -7.48 -12.61 12.41
CA LYS A 5 -7.98 -11.93 11.20
C LYS A 5 -8.49 -10.50 11.47
N THR A 6 -9.07 -10.27 12.65
CA THR A 6 -9.53 -8.94 13.09
C THR A 6 -8.38 -7.94 13.21
N THR A 7 -7.24 -8.35 13.76
CA THR A 7 -6.04 -7.49 13.89
C THR A 7 -5.53 -7.08 12.51
N ILE A 8 -5.49 -8.01 11.56
CA ILE A 8 -5.05 -7.74 10.18
C ILE A 8 -5.93 -6.67 9.54
N MET A 9 -7.25 -6.76 9.68
CA MET A 9 -8.19 -5.75 9.17
C MET A 9 -7.97 -4.37 9.80
N VAL A 10 -7.73 -4.30 11.11
CA VAL A 10 -7.46 -3.03 11.80
C VAL A 10 -6.17 -2.40 11.25
N PHE A 11 -5.10 -3.18 11.10
CA PHE A 11 -3.84 -2.68 10.52
C PHE A 11 -4.01 -2.24 9.06
N CYS A 12 -4.79 -2.95 8.25
CA CYS A 12 -5.12 -2.52 6.89
C CYS A 12 -5.84 -1.17 6.89
N GLY A 13 -6.81 -0.97 7.79
CA GLY A 13 -7.51 0.31 7.95
C GLY A 13 -6.59 1.44 8.37
N ILE A 14 -5.70 1.20 9.33
CA ILE A 14 -4.67 2.17 9.76
C ILE A 14 -3.73 2.51 8.60
N ALA A 15 -3.31 1.51 7.82
CA ALA A 15 -2.45 1.72 6.65
C ALA A 15 -3.14 2.56 5.58
N ILE A 16 -4.44 2.37 5.32
CA ILE A 16 -5.22 3.21 4.40
C ILE A 16 -5.26 4.66 4.90
N ALA A 17 -5.56 4.86 6.19
CA ALA A 17 -5.58 6.20 6.79
C ALA A 17 -4.21 6.90 6.69
N LEU A 18 -3.13 6.16 6.98
CA LEU A 18 -1.76 6.63 6.84
C LEU A 18 -1.45 7.00 5.38
N ASN A 19 -1.83 6.15 4.44
CA ASN A 19 -1.61 6.41 3.02
C ASN A 19 -2.32 7.68 2.54
N ILE A 20 -3.55 7.92 3.01
CA ILE A 20 -4.28 9.16 2.71
C ILE A 20 -3.57 10.36 3.33
N ALA A 21 -3.17 10.30 4.60
CA ALA A 21 -2.45 11.40 5.25
C ALA A 21 -1.10 11.70 4.58
N LEU A 22 -0.36 10.67 4.19
CA LEU A 22 0.90 10.84 3.48
C LEU A 22 0.70 11.35 2.05
N GLY A 23 -0.33 10.87 1.35
CA GLY A 23 -0.67 11.35 0.02
C GLY A 23 -1.18 12.79 0.00
N THR A 24 -1.91 13.24 1.03
CA THR A 24 -2.32 14.65 1.17
C THR A 24 -1.13 15.55 1.41
N VAL A 25 -0.19 15.16 2.29
CA VAL A 25 1.06 15.90 2.53
C VAL A 25 1.90 15.96 1.26
N ALA A 26 2.07 14.84 0.55
CA ALA A 26 2.81 14.77 -0.71
C ALA A 26 2.21 15.71 -1.78
N SER A 27 0.89 15.65 -1.95
CA SER A 27 0.16 16.49 -2.90
C SER A 27 0.22 17.97 -2.53
N SER A 28 0.12 18.30 -1.24
CA SER A 28 0.18 19.68 -0.74
C SER A 28 1.57 20.30 -0.94
N LEU A 29 2.63 19.51 -0.74
CA LEU A 29 4.01 19.92 -0.99
C LEU A 29 4.41 19.82 -2.47
N LYS A 30 3.51 19.36 -3.35
CA LYS A 30 3.77 19.10 -4.78
C LYS A 30 5.00 18.21 -5.02
N LEU A 31 5.21 17.25 -4.12
CA LEU A 31 6.28 16.27 -4.24
C LEU A 31 5.97 15.31 -5.40
N PRO A 32 6.93 15.02 -6.30
CA PRO A 32 6.72 14.07 -7.41
C PRO A 32 6.80 12.59 -6.97
N VAL A 33 6.44 12.28 -5.72
CA VAL A 33 6.57 10.95 -5.10
C VAL A 33 5.26 10.50 -4.45
N TYR A 34 4.94 9.21 -4.57
CA TYR A 34 3.73 8.58 -4.05
C TYR A 34 3.96 8.02 -2.63
N LEU A 35 3.89 8.89 -1.62
CA LEU A 35 4.08 8.47 -0.23
C LEU A 35 2.92 7.59 0.30
N ASP A 36 1.79 7.55 -0.41
CA ASP A 36 0.65 6.69 -0.12
C ASP A 36 0.91 5.19 -0.39
N VAL A 37 2.08 4.83 -0.92
CA VAL A 37 2.45 3.43 -1.17
C VAL A 37 3.12 2.79 0.07
N ILE A 38 3.57 3.59 1.04
CA ILE A 38 4.32 3.10 2.21
C ILE A 38 3.48 2.14 3.06
N GLY A 39 2.24 2.49 3.37
CA GLY A 39 1.34 1.60 4.12
C GLY A 39 0.96 0.35 3.33
N THR A 40 0.86 0.46 2.01
CA THR A 40 0.61 -0.69 1.11
C THR A 40 1.76 -1.69 1.16
N ILE A 41 3.00 -1.21 1.08
CA ILE A 41 4.21 -2.03 1.22
C ILE A 41 4.26 -2.69 2.60
N PHE A 42 3.99 -1.92 3.66
CA PHE A 42 4.01 -2.45 5.02
C PHE A 42 3.02 -3.61 5.21
N ILE A 43 1.79 -3.47 4.73
CA ILE A 43 0.79 -4.54 4.80
C ILE A 43 1.15 -5.72 3.90
N ALA A 44 1.65 -5.46 2.69
CA ALA A 44 2.09 -6.50 1.76
C ALA A 44 3.19 -7.38 2.37
N VAL A 45 4.14 -6.75 3.07
CA VAL A 45 5.29 -7.41 3.70
C VAL A 45 4.88 -8.27 4.89
N TYR A 46 4.10 -7.68 5.82
CA TYR A 46 3.79 -8.33 7.10
C TYR A 46 2.63 -9.32 7.03
N TYR A 47 1.61 -8.99 6.24
CA TYR A 47 0.37 -9.77 6.17
C TYR A 47 0.21 -10.51 4.84
N GLY A 48 0.99 -10.15 3.82
CA GLY A 48 1.09 -10.84 2.55
C GLY A 48 0.49 -10.08 1.36
N PRO A 49 0.71 -10.59 0.14
CA PRO A 49 0.42 -9.87 -1.11
C PRO A 49 -1.05 -9.51 -1.29
N TYR A 50 -1.97 -10.38 -0.86
CA TYR A 50 -3.40 -10.14 -1.00
C TYR A 50 -3.87 -8.94 -0.17
N TYR A 51 -3.44 -8.84 1.09
CA TYR A 51 -3.82 -7.73 1.95
C TYR A 51 -3.19 -6.42 1.47
N GLY A 52 -1.92 -6.46 1.05
CA GLY A 52 -1.26 -5.30 0.45
C GLY A 52 -1.99 -4.79 -0.80
N ALA A 53 -2.32 -5.68 -1.72
CA ALA A 53 -3.06 -5.33 -2.93
C ALA A 53 -4.42 -4.67 -2.64
N VAL A 54 -5.17 -5.21 -1.67
CA VAL A 54 -6.46 -4.64 -1.24
C VAL A 54 -6.28 -3.27 -0.59
N THR A 55 -5.31 -3.12 0.33
CA THR A 55 -5.00 -1.83 0.98
C THR A 55 -4.63 -0.76 -0.05
N GLY A 56 -3.71 -1.05 -0.97
CA GLY A 56 -3.26 -0.10 -2.00
C GLY A 56 -4.35 0.23 -3.02
N GLY A 57 -5.11 -0.79 -3.44
CA GLY A 57 -6.26 -0.61 -4.33
C GLY A 57 -7.33 0.28 -3.69
N LEU A 58 -7.68 0.05 -2.42
CA LEU A 58 -8.66 0.86 -1.71
C LEU A 58 -8.17 2.29 -1.48
N THR A 59 -6.91 2.48 -1.07
CA THR A 59 -6.30 3.81 -0.96
C THR A 59 -6.42 4.59 -2.27
N ASN A 60 -6.03 3.97 -3.40
CA ASN A 60 -6.05 4.65 -4.70
C ASN A 60 -7.47 4.82 -5.26
N PHE A 61 -8.40 3.93 -4.93
CA PHE A 61 -9.82 4.10 -5.22
C PHE A 61 -10.41 5.32 -4.51
N LEU A 62 -10.12 5.49 -3.22
CA LEU A 62 -10.53 6.67 -2.45
C LEU A 62 -9.91 7.95 -3.02
N TRP A 63 -8.65 7.89 -3.46
CA TRP A 63 -8.02 9.01 -4.16
C TRP A 63 -8.69 9.34 -5.51
N GLY A 64 -9.12 8.33 -6.26
CA GLY A 64 -9.94 8.50 -7.48
C GLY A 64 -11.24 9.26 -7.24
N PHE A 65 -11.84 9.06 -6.07
CA PHE A 65 -13.03 9.79 -5.67
C PHE A 65 -12.72 11.25 -5.27
N ILE A 66 -11.59 11.49 -4.61
CA ILE A 66 -11.23 12.82 -4.07
C ILE A 66 -10.57 13.74 -5.11
N LEU A 67 -9.63 13.22 -5.92
CA LEU A 67 -8.82 13.99 -6.88
C LEU A 67 -9.33 13.91 -8.33
N GLY A 68 -10.33 13.06 -8.59
CA GLY A 68 -10.96 12.86 -9.89
C GLY A 68 -10.39 11.67 -10.68
N PRO A 69 -11.05 11.28 -11.80
CA PRO A 69 -10.83 10.01 -12.52
C PRO A 69 -9.43 9.81 -13.13
N LYS A 70 -8.56 10.81 -13.03
CA LYS A 70 -7.17 10.77 -13.53
C LYS A 70 -6.31 9.75 -12.78
N THR A 71 -6.70 9.34 -11.58
CA THR A 71 -5.98 8.37 -10.73
C THR A 71 -6.51 6.94 -10.85
N ILE A 72 -7.52 6.67 -11.69
CA ILE A 72 -8.01 5.30 -11.94
C ILE A 72 -6.89 4.36 -12.42
N PRO A 73 -5.94 4.76 -13.29
CA PRO A 73 -4.82 3.89 -13.66
C PRO A 73 -3.91 3.57 -12.46
N PHE A 74 -3.75 4.52 -11.52
CA PHE A 74 -2.92 4.33 -10.33
C PHE A 74 -3.47 3.26 -9.39
N LEU A 75 -4.78 2.99 -9.41
CA LEU A 75 -5.37 1.88 -8.69
C LEU A 75 -4.75 0.54 -9.13
N ILE A 76 -4.68 0.29 -10.44
CA ILE A 76 -4.11 -0.94 -11.00
C ILE A 76 -2.62 -1.04 -10.65
N VAL A 77 -1.89 0.07 -10.74
CA VAL A 77 -0.47 0.14 -10.37
C VAL A 77 -0.28 -0.19 -8.88
N SER A 78 -1.10 0.38 -8.00
CA SER A 78 -0.98 0.19 -6.55
C SER A 78 -1.31 -1.26 -6.13
N VAL A 79 -2.29 -1.87 -6.81
CA VAL A 79 -2.60 -3.31 -6.68
C VAL A 79 -1.40 -4.16 -7.13
N ALA A 80 -0.82 -3.85 -8.29
CA ALA A 80 0.34 -4.56 -8.81
C ALA A 80 1.55 -4.44 -7.87
N VAL A 81 1.81 -3.26 -7.32
CA VAL A 81 2.86 -3.04 -6.32
C VAL A 81 2.61 -3.89 -5.08
N GLY A 82 1.40 -3.88 -4.52
CA GLY A 82 1.05 -4.70 -3.36
C GLY A 82 1.25 -6.20 -3.59
N LEU A 83 0.89 -6.69 -4.78
CA LEU A 83 1.12 -8.09 -5.17
C LEU A 83 2.61 -8.38 -5.33
N ILE A 84 3.34 -7.60 -6.13
CA ILE A 84 4.77 -7.82 -6.41
C ILE A 84 5.58 -7.79 -5.12
N VAL A 85 5.40 -6.75 -4.30
CA VAL A 85 6.11 -6.59 -3.04
C VAL A 85 5.79 -7.71 -2.07
N GLY A 86 4.51 -8.10 -1.94
CA GLY A 86 4.14 -9.18 -1.04
C GLY A 86 4.56 -10.57 -1.53
N PHE A 87 4.63 -10.81 -2.85
CA PHE A 87 5.19 -12.05 -3.38
C PHE A 87 6.71 -12.10 -3.20
N ILE A 88 7.40 -10.98 -3.40
CA ILE A 88 8.85 -10.87 -3.17
C ILE A 88 9.16 -11.08 -1.69
N SER A 89 8.49 -10.40 -0.76
CA SER A 89 8.76 -10.53 0.68
C SER A 89 8.47 -11.92 1.22
N ARG A 90 7.54 -12.65 0.58
CA ARG A 90 7.17 -14.01 0.98
C ARG A 90 8.11 -15.06 0.39
N LYS A 91 8.78 -14.75 -0.73
CA LYS A 91 9.73 -15.65 -1.40
C LYS A 91 11.18 -15.42 -1.00
N PHE A 92 11.52 -14.19 -0.63
CA PHE A 92 12.84 -13.81 -0.13
C PHE A 92 12.74 -13.52 1.37
N GLU A 93 13.32 -14.39 2.20
CA GLU A 93 13.71 -13.99 3.55
C GLU A 93 14.54 -12.70 3.44
N PHE A 94 14.25 -11.68 4.25
CA PHE A 94 14.93 -10.37 4.23
C PHE A 94 16.47 -10.53 4.31
N LYS A 95 17.12 -10.75 3.17
CA LYS A 95 18.57 -10.67 2.99
C LYS A 95 18.86 -9.31 2.37
N MET A 96 19.84 -8.60 2.92
CA MET A 96 20.36 -7.28 2.48
C MET A 96 20.51 -7.15 0.95
N ILE A 97 20.74 -8.27 0.26
CA ILE A 97 20.92 -8.37 -1.19
C ILE A 97 19.61 -8.10 -1.99
N THR A 98 18.43 -8.17 -1.35
CA THR A 98 17.13 -7.89 -2.00
C THR A 98 16.66 -6.45 -1.74
N ALA A 99 17.32 -5.74 -0.81
CA ALA A 99 16.95 -4.37 -0.39
C ALA A 99 17.76 -3.27 -1.10
N ILE A 100 18.78 -3.65 -1.88
CA ILE A 100 19.59 -2.79 -2.75
C ILE A 100 19.18 -3.07 -4.18
#